data_AF-X0WKA6-F1
#
_entry.id   AF-X0WKA6-F1
#
_cell.length_a   1.000
_cell.length_b   1.000
_cell.length_c   1.000
_cell.angle_alpha   90.00
_cell.angle_beta   90.00
_cell.angle_gamma   90.00
#
_symmetry.space_group_name_H-M   'P 1'
#
loop_
_entity.id
_entity.type
_entity.pdbx_description
1 polymer ?
#
loop_
_entity_poly.entity_id
_entity_poly.type
_entity_poly.pdbx_seq_one_letter_code
_entity_poly.pdbx_strand_id
1 'polypeptide(L)'
;RNCGLTFPQKRITVNLAPADIRKEGPSYDLPIAIGILMASEQVTADVSGSLFLGELSLDGQVRHTHGILPMAALAREKGIGSVFVPAADGGEAALIGEVEIMPVASLGQLTAHLQGLAPIAPFDRETAGAPTAEPSWEGVDFCHIKGQEHVKRGLEVAAAGGHNVLMSGPPGAGKTLLARALPSILPPMASEEALEVTKVYSVSGLLPSDRPLITQRPFRAPHHTISNAGLVGGGRKPRPGEISLSHRGVLFLDELPEFG
;
A
#
# COMPACT_ATOMS: atom_id res chain seq x y z
N ARG A 1 10.54 -30.14 -3.90
CA ARG A 1 9.73 -31.25 -3.31
C ARG A 1 8.27 -30.84 -3.09
N ASN A 2 7.98 -29.79 -2.31
CA ASN A 2 6.59 -29.35 -2.05
C ASN A 2 5.82 -28.87 -3.30
N CYS A 3 6.52 -28.41 -4.33
CA CYS A 3 5.92 -27.97 -5.60
C CYS A 3 6.09 -28.99 -6.75
N GLY A 4 6.54 -30.22 -6.49
CA GLY A 4 6.91 -31.16 -7.57
C GLY A 4 8.20 -30.79 -8.33
N LEU A 5 8.85 -29.68 -7.97
CA LEU A 5 10.08 -29.19 -8.60
C LEU A 5 11.34 -29.71 -7.88
N THR A 6 12.43 -29.82 -8.64
CA THR A 6 13.74 -30.27 -8.18
C THR A 6 14.61 -29.06 -7.86
N PHE A 7 15.21 -29.03 -6.67
CA PHE A 7 16.21 -28.02 -6.37
C PHE A 7 17.55 -28.43 -7.00
N PRO A 8 18.21 -27.60 -7.82
CA PRO A 8 19.40 -28.03 -8.55
C PRO A 8 20.56 -28.32 -7.59
N GLN A 9 21.15 -29.51 -7.68
CA GLN A 9 22.34 -29.92 -6.92
C GLN A 9 23.63 -29.40 -7.56
N LYS A 10 23.66 -28.10 -7.90
CA LYS A 10 24.81 -27.41 -8.49
C LYS A 10 25.05 -26.12 -7.72
N ARG A 11 26.22 -25.51 -7.92
CA ARG A 11 26.48 -24.16 -7.39
C ARG A 11 25.52 -23.17 -8.06
N ILE A 12 24.74 -22.46 -7.26
CA ILE A 12 23.81 -21.43 -7.72
C ILE A 12 24.45 -20.06 -7.44
N THR A 13 24.47 -19.19 -8.44
CA THR A 13 24.89 -17.80 -8.30
C THR A 13 23.74 -16.91 -8.73
N VAL A 14 23.25 -16.07 -7.80
CA VAL A 14 22.20 -15.08 -8.07
C VAL A 14 22.86 -13.70 -8.04
N ASN A 15 22.75 -12.95 -9.13
CA ASN A 15 23.28 -11.59 -9.22
C ASN A 15 22.15 -10.57 -9.16
N LEU A 16 22.18 -9.68 -8.16
CA LEU A 16 21.20 -8.60 -7.99
C LEU A 16 21.89 -7.26 -8.24
N ALA A 17 21.80 -6.78 -9.48
CA ALA A 17 22.39 -5.50 -9.91
C ALA A 17 21.40 -4.33 -9.72
N PRO A 18 21.90 -3.08 -9.55
CA PRO A 18 23.30 -2.68 -9.40
C PRO A 18 23.76 -2.81 -7.92
N ALA A 19 24.99 -3.27 -7.66
CA ALA A 19 25.40 -3.73 -6.32
C ALA A 19 25.50 -2.64 -5.24
N ASP A 20 25.59 -1.37 -5.64
CA ASP A 20 25.60 -0.18 -4.80
C ASP A 20 24.26 0.11 -4.13
N ILE A 21 23.16 -0.38 -4.72
CA ILE A 21 21.83 -0.28 -4.13
C ILE A 21 21.58 -1.50 -3.24
N ARG A 22 21.25 -1.24 -1.98
CA ARG A 22 20.87 -2.29 -1.02
C ARG A 22 19.52 -2.88 -1.42
N LYS A 23 19.47 -4.21 -1.60
CA LYS A 23 18.21 -4.95 -1.83
C LYS A 23 17.66 -5.33 -0.46
N GLU A 24 16.40 -5.01 -0.24
CA GLU A 24 15.73 -5.30 1.03
C GLU A 24 14.35 -5.89 0.79
N GLY A 25 13.93 -6.73 1.72
CA GLY A 25 12.60 -7.33 1.73
C GLY A 25 12.54 -8.69 1.04
N PRO A 26 11.48 -9.45 1.29
CA PRO A 26 11.28 -10.80 0.76
C PRO A 26 10.69 -10.80 -0.66
N SER A 27 10.41 -9.63 -1.25
CA SER A 27 9.82 -9.50 -2.59
C SER A 27 10.65 -10.15 -3.71
N TYR A 28 11.92 -10.41 -3.46
CA TYR A 28 12.85 -11.06 -4.39
C TYR A 28 12.79 -12.58 -4.36
N ASP A 29 12.13 -13.20 -3.39
CA ASP A 29 12.15 -14.66 -3.23
C ASP A 29 11.52 -15.36 -4.44
N LEU A 30 10.35 -14.88 -4.88
CA LEU A 30 9.67 -15.41 -6.06
C LEU A 30 10.48 -15.25 -7.37
N PRO A 31 10.96 -14.04 -7.76
CA PRO A 31 11.75 -13.90 -8.99
C PRO A 31 13.06 -14.68 -8.93
N ILE A 32 13.71 -14.81 -7.77
CA ILE A 32 14.90 -15.65 -7.60
C ILE A 32 14.55 -17.12 -7.85
N ALA A 33 13.46 -17.62 -7.28
CA ALA A 33 13.02 -18.99 -7.49
C ALA A 33 12.73 -19.28 -8.97
N ILE A 34 12.03 -18.39 -9.66
CA ILE A 34 11.78 -18.50 -11.10
C ILE A 34 13.08 -18.49 -11.90
N GLY A 35 14.01 -17.57 -11.59
CA GLY A 35 15.32 -17.54 -12.24
C GLY A 35 16.10 -18.83 -12.09
N ILE A 36 16.08 -19.46 -10.91
CA ILE A 36 16.73 -20.76 -10.68
C ILE A 36 16.05 -21.88 -11.49
N LEU A 37 14.73 -21.89 -11.58
CA LEU A 37 13.97 -22.90 -12.33
C LEU A 37 14.20 -22.80 -13.84
N MET A 38 14.24 -21.57 -14.37
CA MET A 38 14.58 -21.34 -15.77
C MET A 38 16.03 -21.70 -16.07
N ALA A 39 16.98 -21.31 -15.21
CA ALA A 39 18.39 -21.65 -15.37
C ALA A 39 18.69 -23.16 -15.23
N SER A 40 17.78 -23.91 -14.60
CA SER A 40 17.85 -25.38 -14.50
C SER A 40 16.98 -26.09 -15.53
N GLU A 41 16.45 -25.36 -16.53
CA GLU A 41 15.63 -25.89 -17.64
C GLU A 41 14.35 -26.61 -17.17
N GLN A 42 13.91 -26.36 -15.93
CA GLN A 42 12.66 -26.93 -15.41
C GLN A 42 11.43 -26.14 -15.87
N VAL A 43 11.62 -24.87 -16.24
CA VAL A 43 10.59 -23.99 -16.79
C VAL A 43 11.14 -23.33 -18.04
N THR A 44 10.42 -23.46 -19.15
CA THR A 44 10.76 -22.82 -20.43
C THR A 44 9.57 -21.96 -20.85
N ALA A 45 9.71 -20.65 -20.67
CA ALA A 45 8.71 -19.65 -21.02
C ALA A 45 9.40 -18.32 -21.35
N ASP A 46 8.79 -17.51 -22.20
CA ASP A 46 9.20 -16.11 -22.37
C ASP A 46 8.58 -15.27 -21.25
N VAL A 47 9.45 -14.67 -20.44
CA VAL A 47 9.08 -13.82 -19.29
C VAL A 47 9.61 -12.40 -19.43
N SER A 48 10.09 -12.02 -20.62
CA SER A 48 10.71 -10.72 -20.88
C SER A 48 9.75 -9.53 -20.65
N GLY A 49 8.44 -9.76 -20.82
CA GLY A 49 7.37 -8.79 -20.57
C GLY A 49 6.70 -8.94 -19.20
N SER A 50 7.33 -9.63 -18.24
CA SER A 50 6.73 -9.98 -16.95
C SER A 50 7.51 -9.47 -15.74
N LEU A 51 6.79 -9.02 -14.72
CA LEU A 51 7.32 -8.70 -13.40
C LEU A 51 6.80 -9.69 -12.36
N PHE A 52 7.69 -10.25 -11.54
CA PHE A 52 7.30 -11.19 -10.47
C PHE A 52 7.58 -10.59 -9.10
N LEU A 53 6.57 -10.57 -8.25
CA LEU A 53 6.62 -10.00 -6.90
C LEU A 53 6.07 -11.03 -5.90
N GLY A 54 6.75 -11.20 -4.78
CA GLY A 54 6.21 -11.97 -3.66
C GLY A 54 7.26 -12.64 -2.80
N GLU A 55 6.90 -12.85 -1.53
CA GLU A 55 7.64 -13.71 -0.61
C GLU A 55 7.31 -15.17 -0.92
N LEU A 56 8.30 -16.06 -0.84
CA LEU A 56 8.09 -17.50 -1.06
C LEU A 56 8.32 -18.25 0.25
N SER A 57 7.28 -18.91 0.77
CA SER A 57 7.43 -19.78 1.93
C SER A 57 7.94 -21.17 1.58
N LEU A 58 8.45 -21.87 2.59
CA LEU A 58 9.02 -23.22 2.43
C LEU A 58 8.01 -24.27 1.93
N ASP A 59 6.72 -24.05 2.17
CA ASP A 59 5.62 -24.88 1.65
C ASP A 59 5.28 -24.58 0.17
N GLY A 60 5.89 -23.55 -0.43
CA GLY A 60 5.69 -23.14 -1.82
C GLY A 60 4.59 -22.10 -2.02
N GLN A 61 3.95 -21.61 -0.96
CA GLN A 61 2.96 -20.52 -1.06
C GLN A 61 3.66 -19.19 -1.37
N VAL A 62 3.00 -18.36 -2.17
CA VAL A 62 3.42 -16.99 -2.46
C VAL A 62 2.68 -16.06 -1.51
N ARG A 63 3.43 -15.33 -0.69
CA ARG A 63 2.93 -14.50 0.41
C ARG A 63 3.09 -13.01 0.11
N HIS A 64 2.26 -12.23 0.80
CA HIS A 64 2.25 -10.78 0.74
C HIS A 64 3.65 -10.16 0.87
N THR A 65 3.88 -9.09 0.13
CA THR A 65 5.04 -8.22 0.32
C THR A 65 4.62 -6.75 0.27
N HIS A 66 5.36 -5.88 0.96
CA HIS A 66 4.99 -4.47 1.02
C HIS A 66 5.30 -3.74 -0.29
N GLY A 67 4.53 -2.71 -0.61
CA GLY A 67 4.78 -1.87 -1.78
C GLY A 67 4.33 -2.48 -3.11
N ILE A 68 3.32 -3.35 -3.13
CA ILE A 68 2.80 -3.94 -4.37
C ILE A 68 2.29 -2.84 -5.32
N LEU A 69 1.49 -1.90 -4.81
CA LEU A 69 0.93 -0.81 -5.61
C LEU A 69 1.99 0.03 -6.35
N PRO A 70 3.04 0.58 -5.69
CA PRO A 70 4.07 1.33 -6.41
C PRO A 70 4.91 0.46 -7.35
N MET A 71 5.13 -0.83 -7.04
CA MET A 71 5.83 -1.74 -7.95
C MET A 71 5.01 -2.05 -9.21
N ALA A 72 3.70 -2.24 -9.08
CA ALA A 72 2.79 -2.37 -10.21
C ALA A 72 2.70 -1.07 -11.03
N ALA A 73 2.73 0.10 -10.36
CA ALA A 73 2.75 1.39 -11.04
C ALA A 73 4.02 1.58 -11.89
N LEU A 74 5.17 1.13 -11.37
CA LEU A 74 6.43 1.12 -12.11
C LEU A 74 6.36 0.16 -13.32
N ALA A 75 5.72 -1.00 -13.17
CA ALA A 75 5.53 -1.94 -14.27
C ALA A 75 4.79 -1.28 -15.44
N ARG A 76 3.70 -0.55 -15.15
CA ARG A 76 2.97 0.25 -16.14
C ARG A 76 3.88 1.30 -16.80
N GLU A 77 4.61 2.08 -16.01
CA GLU A 77 5.52 3.11 -16.53
C GLU A 77 6.57 2.54 -17.49
N LYS A 78 7.07 1.33 -17.19
CA LYS A 78 8.06 0.62 -18.01
C LYS A 78 7.45 -0.17 -19.17
N GLY A 79 6.13 -0.15 -19.35
CA GLY A 79 5.44 -0.90 -20.39
C GLY A 79 5.52 -2.42 -20.22
N ILE A 80 5.64 -2.90 -18.98
CA ILE A 80 5.62 -4.33 -18.66
C ILE A 80 4.17 -4.82 -18.75
N GLY A 81 3.93 -5.85 -19.55
CA GLY A 81 2.58 -6.31 -19.89
C GLY A 81 1.88 -7.06 -18.75
N SER A 82 2.62 -7.89 -18.01
CA SER A 82 2.05 -8.72 -16.93
C SER A 82 2.82 -8.60 -15.61
N VAL A 83 2.09 -8.54 -14.50
CA VAL A 83 2.64 -8.49 -13.14
C VAL A 83 2.06 -9.62 -12.31
N PHE A 84 2.93 -10.55 -11.92
CA PHE A 84 2.62 -11.67 -11.05
C PHE A 84 2.81 -11.23 -9.59
N VAL A 85 1.73 -11.28 -8.82
CA VAL A 85 1.69 -10.84 -7.42
C VAL A 85 1.14 -11.96 -6.54
N PRO A 86 1.37 -11.93 -5.21
CA PRO A 86 0.67 -12.83 -4.30
C PRO A 86 -0.84 -12.70 -4.49
N ALA A 87 -1.57 -13.80 -4.46
CA ALA A 87 -3.03 -13.78 -4.73
C ALA A 87 -3.80 -12.81 -3.80
N ALA A 88 -3.34 -12.65 -2.56
CA ALA A 88 -3.89 -11.71 -1.59
C ALA A 88 -3.73 -10.23 -2.00
N ASP A 89 -2.76 -9.92 -2.86
CA ASP A 89 -2.41 -8.55 -3.27
C ASP A 89 -2.97 -8.18 -4.65
N GLY A 90 -3.74 -9.09 -5.27
CA GLY A 90 -4.33 -8.88 -6.60
C GLY A 90 -5.19 -7.62 -6.65
N GLY A 91 -6.02 -7.38 -5.62
CA GLY A 91 -6.87 -6.19 -5.54
C GLY A 91 -6.07 -4.88 -5.45
N GLU A 92 -4.96 -4.88 -4.67
CA GLU A 92 -4.07 -3.73 -4.55
C GLU A 92 -3.36 -3.44 -5.89
N ALA A 93 -2.75 -4.47 -6.50
CA ALA A 93 -2.05 -4.33 -7.78
C ALA A 93 -3.00 -3.89 -8.90
N ALA A 94 -4.25 -4.39 -8.89
CA ALA A 94 -5.25 -4.10 -9.90
C ALA A 94 -5.72 -2.64 -9.90
N LEU A 95 -5.45 -1.86 -8.85
CA LEU A 95 -5.68 -0.41 -8.85
C LEU A 95 -4.86 0.32 -9.91
N ILE A 96 -3.75 -0.25 -10.34
CA ILE A 96 -2.99 0.25 -11.49
C ILE A 96 -3.66 -0.28 -12.77
N GLY A 97 -4.36 0.61 -13.48
CA GLY A 97 -4.89 0.35 -14.81
C GLY A 97 -3.82 -0.09 -15.82
N GLU A 98 -4.26 -0.68 -16.93
CA GLU A 98 -3.43 -0.92 -18.14
C GLU A 98 -2.30 -1.96 -18.00
N VAL A 99 -2.25 -2.70 -16.90
CA VAL A 99 -1.34 -3.84 -16.70
C VAL A 99 -2.14 -5.08 -16.34
N GLU A 100 -1.77 -6.23 -16.89
CA GLU A 100 -2.39 -7.51 -16.58
C GLU A 100 -1.86 -8.02 -15.23
N ILE A 101 -2.74 -8.09 -14.23
CA ILE A 101 -2.37 -8.56 -12.89
C ILE A 101 -2.67 -10.05 -12.79
N MET A 102 -1.66 -10.83 -12.44
CA MET A 102 -1.73 -12.29 -12.35
C MET A 102 -1.63 -12.73 -10.88
N PRO A 103 -2.74 -13.13 -10.23
CA PRO A 103 -2.73 -13.53 -8.83
C PRO A 103 -2.15 -14.95 -8.67
N VAL A 104 -1.03 -15.05 -7.94
CA VAL A 104 -0.29 -16.28 -7.71
C VAL A 104 -0.47 -16.75 -6.27
N ALA A 105 -1.04 -17.95 -6.08
CA ALA A 105 -1.14 -18.56 -4.75
C ALA A 105 0.11 -19.37 -4.38
N SER A 106 0.75 -20.01 -5.36
CA SER A 106 1.93 -20.86 -5.10
C SER A 106 2.90 -20.91 -6.28
N LEU A 107 4.16 -21.23 -5.99
CA LEU A 107 5.18 -21.43 -7.01
C LEU A 107 4.78 -22.54 -8.00
N GLY A 108 4.18 -23.63 -7.52
CA GLY A 108 3.71 -24.72 -8.39
C GLY A 108 2.64 -24.27 -9.40
N GLN A 109 1.68 -23.45 -8.94
CA GLN A 109 0.68 -22.85 -9.82
C GLN A 109 1.33 -21.94 -10.87
N LEU A 110 2.28 -21.10 -10.46
CA LEU A 110 3.00 -20.22 -11.38
C LEU A 110 3.79 -21.01 -12.43
N THR A 111 4.48 -22.08 -12.04
CA THR A 111 5.21 -22.92 -13.00
C THR A 111 4.27 -23.59 -14.01
N ALA A 112 3.12 -24.09 -13.55
CA ALA A 112 2.13 -24.70 -14.44
C ALA A 112 1.54 -23.69 -15.42
N HIS A 113 1.35 -22.43 -15.00
CA HIS A 113 0.95 -21.34 -15.89
C HIS A 113 2.01 -21.03 -16.94
N LEU A 114 3.27 -20.85 -16.53
CA LEU A 114 4.38 -20.54 -17.44
C LEU A 114 4.62 -21.64 -18.47
N GLN A 115 4.33 -22.90 -18.12
CA GLN A 115 4.41 -24.04 -19.03
C GLN A 115 3.15 -24.27 -19.88
N GLY A 116 2.11 -23.45 -19.71
CA GLY A 116 0.83 -23.58 -20.43
C GLY A 116 -0.04 -24.76 -19.99
N LEU A 117 0.27 -25.41 -18.86
CA LEU A 117 -0.46 -26.56 -18.34
C LEU A 117 -1.73 -26.17 -17.57
N ALA A 118 -1.64 -25.09 -16.79
CA ALA A 118 -2.76 -24.56 -16.01
C ALA A 118 -2.68 -23.03 -15.98
N PRO A 119 -3.30 -22.33 -16.96
CA PRO A 119 -3.27 -20.88 -17.01
C PRO A 119 -3.92 -20.24 -15.77
N ILE A 120 -3.23 -19.29 -15.16
CA ILE A 120 -3.81 -18.38 -14.17
C ILE A 120 -4.68 -17.37 -14.93
N ALA A 121 -5.90 -17.14 -14.46
CA ALA A 121 -6.74 -16.08 -14.99
C ALA A 121 -6.26 -14.72 -14.44
N PRO A 122 -6.22 -13.67 -15.27
CA PRO A 122 -5.97 -12.32 -14.80
C PRO A 122 -6.95 -11.92 -13.70
N PHE A 123 -6.51 -11.08 -12.77
CA PHE A 123 -7.34 -10.55 -11.71
C PHE A 123 -8.48 -9.73 -12.32
N ASP A 124 -9.71 -10.17 -12.07
CA ASP A 124 -10.89 -9.50 -12.57
C ASP A 124 -11.33 -8.38 -11.63
N ARG A 125 -11.22 -7.14 -12.12
CA ARG A 125 -11.61 -5.93 -11.40
C ARG A 125 -13.12 -5.84 -11.20
N GLU A 126 -13.92 -6.41 -12.10
CA GLU A 126 -15.37 -6.28 -12.10
C GLU A 126 -16.00 -7.26 -11.11
N THR A 127 -15.55 -8.52 -11.08
CA THR A 127 -16.05 -9.53 -10.14
C THR A 127 -15.45 -9.43 -8.74
N ALA A 128 -14.29 -8.77 -8.57
CA ALA A 128 -13.75 -8.43 -7.25
C ALA A 128 -14.65 -7.48 -6.45
N GLY A 129 -15.69 -6.92 -7.10
CA GLY A 129 -16.58 -5.94 -6.53
C GLY A 129 -15.89 -4.59 -6.48
N ALA A 130 -16.40 -3.62 -7.24
CA ALA A 130 -16.26 -2.24 -6.79
C ALA A 130 -16.76 -2.20 -5.33
N PRO A 131 -16.10 -1.51 -4.38
CA PRO A 131 -16.68 -1.33 -3.04
C PRO A 131 -18.09 -0.77 -3.21
N THR A 132 -19.09 -1.65 -3.07
CA THR A 132 -20.49 -1.43 -3.50
C THR A 132 -21.25 -0.51 -2.56
N ALA A 133 -20.61 -0.06 -1.49
CA ALA A 133 -21.14 0.96 -0.60
C ALA A 133 -20.26 2.21 -0.72
N GLU A 134 -20.89 3.38 -0.88
CA GLU A 134 -20.23 4.61 -0.47
C GLU A 134 -19.62 4.37 0.91
N PRO A 135 -18.34 4.69 1.14
CA PRO A 135 -17.74 4.49 2.45
C PRO A 135 -18.56 5.29 3.45
N SER A 136 -19.37 4.64 4.27
CA SER A 136 -20.00 5.30 5.40
C SER A 136 -18.87 5.87 6.24
N TRP A 137 -18.89 7.17 6.51
CA TRP A 137 -17.87 7.79 7.35
C TRP A 137 -17.81 7.06 8.69
N GLU A 138 -16.68 6.40 8.97
CA GLU A 138 -16.53 5.55 10.17
C GLU A 138 -16.04 6.34 11.38
N GLY A 139 -15.72 7.63 11.18
CA GLY A 139 -15.17 8.52 12.20
C GLY A 139 -16.22 9.35 12.92
N VAL A 140 -15.75 10.38 13.64
CA VAL A 140 -16.62 11.38 14.25
C VAL A 140 -17.17 12.28 13.15
N ASP A 141 -18.49 12.38 13.03
CA ASP A 141 -19.12 13.27 12.05
C ASP A 141 -19.24 14.71 12.61
N PHE A 142 -18.82 15.69 11.82
CA PHE A 142 -18.91 17.11 12.16
C PHE A 142 -20.34 17.60 12.39
N CYS A 143 -21.34 16.97 11.76
CA CYS A 143 -22.75 17.34 11.94
C CYS A 143 -23.24 17.07 13.37
N HIS A 144 -22.62 16.13 14.10
CA HIS A 144 -22.97 15.81 15.47
C HIS A 144 -22.41 16.80 16.50
N ILE A 145 -21.51 17.72 16.10
CA ILE A 145 -20.95 18.73 16.99
C ILE A 145 -21.94 19.88 17.18
N LYS A 146 -22.37 20.06 18.44
CA LYS A 146 -23.31 21.10 18.86
C LYS A 146 -22.58 22.34 19.40
N GLY A 147 -22.98 23.52 18.93
CA GLY A 147 -22.39 24.80 19.34
C GLY A 147 -21.03 25.08 18.69
N GLN A 148 -20.29 26.04 19.25
CA GLN A 148 -19.00 26.52 18.71
C GLN A 148 -19.08 27.04 17.28
N GLU A 149 -20.17 27.72 16.90
CA GLU A 149 -20.45 28.13 15.51
C GLU A 149 -19.30 28.92 14.85
N HIS A 150 -18.64 29.79 15.61
CA HIS A 150 -17.47 30.54 15.13
C HIS A 150 -16.27 29.62 14.80
N VAL A 151 -16.01 28.59 15.62
CA VAL A 151 -14.96 27.60 15.36
C VAL A 151 -15.35 26.70 14.20
N LYS A 152 -16.61 26.25 14.17
CA LYS A 152 -17.12 25.41 13.08
C LYS A 152 -16.96 26.11 11.75
N ARG A 153 -17.33 27.39 11.67
CA ARG A 153 -17.13 28.21 10.48
C ARG A 153 -15.67 28.33 10.07
N GLY A 154 -14.76 28.50 11.04
CA GLY A 154 -13.32 28.52 10.77
C GLY A 154 -12.81 27.21 10.18
N LEU A 155 -13.27 26.07 10.72
CA LEU A 155 -12.91 24.73 10.24
C LEU A 155 -13.49 24.43 8.85
N GLU A 156 -14.71 24.88 8.53
CA GLU A 156 -15.29 24.79 7.19
C GLU A 156 -14.45 25.54 6.16
N VAL A 157 -14.05 26.78 6.48
CA VAL A 157 -13.19 27.59 5.59
C VAL A 157 -11.82 26.92 5.41
N ALA A 158 -11.24 26.41 6.49
CA ALA A 158 -9.96 25.71 6.43
C ALA A 158 -10.06 24.40 5.63
N ALA A 159 -11.13 23.63 5.80
CA ALA A 159 -11.37 22.40 5.06
C ALA A 159 -11.54 22.65 3.56
N ALA A 160 -12.33 23.67 3.19
CA ALA A 160 -12.55 24.05 1.80
C ALA A 160 -11.28 24.61 1.12
N GLY A 161 -10.46 25.35 1.88
CA GLY A 161 -9.24 26.00 1.37
C GLY A 161 -7.94 25.20 1.55
N GLY A 162 -7.98 24.05 2.23
CA GLY A 162 -6.77 23.29 2.57
C GLY A 162 -5.83 24.05 3.51
N HIS A 163 -6.37 24.79 4.48
CA HIS A 163 -5.59 25.62 5.40
C HIS A 163 -5.23 24.89 6.71
N ASN A 164 -4.08 25.26 7.27
CA ASN A 164 -3.71 24.87 8.62
C ASN A 164 -4.54 25.63 9.66
N VAL A 165 -4.87 24.98 10.77
CA VAL A 165 -5.67 25.57 11.85
C VAL A 165 -4.94 25.45 13.18
N LEU A 166 -4.81 26.58 13.88
CA LEU A 166 -4.39 26.62 15.27
C LEU A 166 -5.61 26.86 16.16
N MET A 167 -5.89 25.93 17.08
CA MET A 167 -6.96 26.07 18.07
C MET A 167 -6.37 26.32 19.45
N SER A 168 -6.73 27.44 20.07
CA SER A 168 -6.33 27.79 21.44
C SER A 168 -7.56 27.94 22.34
N GLY A 169 -7.47 27.44 23.56
CA GLY A 169 -8.57 27.49 24.53
C GLY A 169 -8.37 26.53 25.70
N PRO A 170 -9.21 26.65 26.75
CA PRO A 170 -9.05 25.87 27.98
C PRO A 170 -9.17 24.34 27.73
N PRO A 171 -8.66 23.52 28.65
CA PRO A 171 -8.92 22.08 28.65
C PRO A 171 -10.42 21.79 28.61
N GLY A 172 -10.83 20.72 27.91
CA GLY A 172 -12.23 20.34 27.80
C GLY A 172 -13.08 21.16 26.82
N ALA A 173 -12.54 22.18 26.16
CA ALA A 173 -13.28 23.01 25.19
C ALA A 173 -13.70 22.29 23.88
N GLY A 174 -13.36 21.01 23.72
CA GLY A 174 -13.74 20.21 22.55
C GLY A 174 -12.75 20.23 21.37
N LYS A 175 -11.54 20.77 21.54
CA LYS A 175 -10.50 20.86 20.48
C LYS A 175 -10.22 19.53 19.78
N THR A 176 -9.99 18.48 20.56
CA THR A 176 -9.72 17.13 20.06
C THR A 176 -10.92 16.53 19.33
N LEU A 177 -12.15 16.80 19.79
CA LEU A 177 -13.38 16.34 19.14
C LEU A 177 -13.56 17.04 17.77
N LEU A 178 -13.35 18.35 17.73
CA LEU A 178 -13.38 19.15 16.50
C LEU A 178 -12.33 18.67 15.49
N ALA A 179 -11.10 18.42 15.94
CA ALA A 179 -10.03 17.91 15.08
C ALA A 179 -10.37 16.52 14.48
N ARG A 180 -10.88 15.61 15.30
CA ARG A 180 -11.29 14.25 14.86
C ARG A 180 -12.46 14.27 13.88
N ALA A 181 -13.32 15.28 13.95
CA ALA A 181 -14.44 15.45 13.05
C ALA A 181 -14.07 16.15 11.73
N LEU A 182 -12.94 16.85 11.69
CA LEU A 182 -12.51 17.62 10.53
C LEU A 182 -12.47 16.81 9.21
N PRO A 183 -11.97 15.55 9.16
CA PRO A 183 -11.91 14.85 7.89
C PRO A 183 -13.29 14.47 7.31
N SER A 184 -14.37 14.53 8.10
CA SER A 184 -15.75 14.33 7.60
C SER A 184 -16.27 15.49 6.74
N ILE A 185 -15.65 16.68 6.84
CA ILE A 185 -16.02 17.88 6.05
C ILE A 185 -14.95 18.29 5.05
N LEU A 186 -13.86 17.51 4.94
CA LEU A 186 -12.88 17.72 3.89
C LEU A 186 -13.49 17.36 2.52
N PRO A 187 -13.09 18.02 1.43
CA PRO A 187 -13.48 17.62 0.09
C PRO A 187 -13.16 16.14 -0.16
N PRO A 188 -14.05 15.39 -0.83
CA PRO A 188 -13.78 13.99 -1.17
C PRO A 188 -12.49 13.88 -2.00
N MET A 189 -11.77 12.77 -1.86
CA MET A 189 -10.55 12.54 -2.65
C MET A 189 -10.91 12.31 -4.13
N ALA A 190 -10.18 12.98 -5.01
CA ALA A 190 -10.13 12.55 -6.40
C ALA A 190 -9.44 11.18 -6.50
N SER A 191 -9.72 10.40 -7.55
CA SER A 191 -9.13 9.07 -7.74
C SER A 191 -7.59 9.08 -7.70
N GLU A 192 -6.96 10.11 -8.24
CA GLU A 192 -5.50 10.28 -8.20
C GLU A 192 -4.99 10.49 -6.76
N GLU A 193 -5.67 11.33 -5.97
CA GLU A 193 -5.32 11.56 -4.56
C GLU A 193 -5.49 10.28 -3.73
N ALA A 194 -6.56 9.52 -3.97
CA ALA A 194 -6.80 8.24 -3.32
C ALA A 194 -5.65 7.25 -3.62
N LEU A 195 -5.20 7.19 -4.87
CA LEU A 195 -4.04 6.37 -5.26
C LEU A 195 -2.74 6.86 -4.62
N GLU A 196 -2.51 8.17 -4.52
CA GLU A 196 -1.34 8.75 -3.83
C GLU A 196 -1.29 8.30 -2.37
N VAL A 197 -2.39 8.45 -1.63
CA VAL A 197 -2.49 8.03 -0.23
C VAL A 197 -2.31 6.51 -0.10
N THR A 198 -2.97 5.75 -0.97
CA THR A 198 -2.89 4.28 -0.96
C THR A 198 -1.46 3.78 -1.18
N LYS A 199 -0.65 4.46 -2.03
CA LYS A 199 0.78 4.12 -2.20
C LYS A 199 1.57 4.25 -0.90
N VAL A 200 1.30 5.28 -0.09
CA VAL A 200 1.99 5.46 1.20
C VAL A 200 1.66 4.31 2.16
N TYR A 201 0.39 3.91 2.21
CA TYR A 201 -0.07 2.82 3.06
C TYR A 201 0.44 1.45 2.58
N SER A 202 0.50 1.24 1.26
CA SER A 202 1.08 0.04 0.63
C SER A 202 2.54 -0.16 1.03
N VAL A 203 3.36 0.87 0.91
CA VAL A 203 4.78 0.84 1.32
C VAL A 203 4.92 0.60 2.83
N SER A 204 3.96 1.11 3.61
CA SER A 204 3.95 0.95 5.07
C SER A 204 3.44 -0.42 5.53
N GLY A 205 2.87 -1.23 4.64
CA GLY A 205 2.20 -2.48 5.00
C GLY A 205 0.94 -2.28 5.86
N LEU A 206 0.28 -1.13 5.71
CA LEU A 206 -0.88 -0.72 6.51
C LEU A 206 -2.20 -0.75 5.73
N LEU A 207 -2.19 -1.25 4.48
CA LEU A 207 -3.42 -1.44 3.71
C LEU A 207 -4.23 -2.61 4.27
N PRO A 208 -5.52 -2.39 4.57
CA PRO A 208 -6.41 -3.50 4.91
C PRO A 208 -6.60 -4.43 3.72
N SER A 209 -6.61 -5.74 3.97
CA SER A 209 -6.73 -6.77 2.92
C SER A 209 -8.08 -6.74 2.20
N ASP A 210 -9.13 -6.23 2.85
CA ASP A 210 -10.49 -6.08 2.34
C ASP A 210 -10.74 -4.71 1.68
N ARG A 211 -9.82 -3.75 1.85
CA ARG A 211 -9.92 -2.38 1.34
C ARG A 211 -8.62 -1.97 0.66
N PRO A 212 -8.38 -2.43 -0.58
CA PRO A 212 -7.13 -2.17 -1.28
C PRO A 212 -6.95 -0.68 -1.63
N LEU A 213 -8.01 0.13 -1.59
CA LEU A 213 -7.99 1.56 -1.90
C LEU A 213 -8.42 2.40 -0.68
N ILE A 214 -7.58 3.35 -0.30
CA ILE A 214 -7.92 4.36 0.72
C ILE A 214 -8.76 5.45 0.08
N THR A 215 -10.04 5.51 0.45
CA THR A 215 -11.02 6.50 -0.07
C THR A 215 -11.38 7.58 0.94
N GLN A 216 -11.12 7.35 2.24
CA GLN A 216 -11.32 8.33 3.30
C GLN A 216 -10.04 9.13 3.59
N ARG A 217 -10.20 10.42 3.89
CA ARG A 217 -9.10 11.31 4.28
C ARG A 217 -8.47 10.79 5.57
N PRO A 218 -7.16 10.46 5.60
CA PRO A 218 -6.50 9.96 6.80
C PRO A 218 -6.59 10.95 7.97
N PHE A 219 -6.66 10.44 9.19
CA PHE A 219 -6.49 11.23 10.41
C PHE A 219 -5.37 10.60 11.26
N ARG A 220 -4.35 11.40 11.59
CA ARG A 220 -3.23 10.99 12.45
C ARG A 220 -3.16 11.92 13.65
N ALA A 221 -2.97 11.35 14.84
CA ALA A 221 -2.87 12.09 16.10
C ALA A 221 -1.75 11.49 16.96
N PRO A 222 -0.47 11.72 16.60
CA PRO A 222 0.64 11.23 17.40
C PRO A 222 0.67 11.87 18.79
N HIS A 223 1.23 11.14 19.75
CA HIS A 223 1.58 11.68 21.05
C HIS A 223 2.86 12.54 20.93
N HIS A 224 2.96 13.63 21.69
CA HIS A 224 4.14 14.52 21.71
C HIS A 224 5.46 13.83 22.08
N THR A 225 5.42 12.65 22.72
CA THR A 225 6.60 11.81 22.99
C THR A 225 7.06 10.98 21.79
N ILE A 226 6.47 11.17 20.61
CA ILE A 226 6.88 10.47 19.38
C ILE A 226 8.31 10.88 19.01
N SER A 227 9.11 9.92 18.54
CA SER A 227 10.45 10.23 18.03
C SER A 227 10.37 11.04 16.74
N ASN A 228 11.41 11.83 16.44
CA ASN A 228 11.53 12.55 15.16
C ASN A 228 11.40 11.61 13.95
N ALA A 229 11.96 10.40 14.03
CA ALA A 229 11.80 9.38 12.99
C ALA A 229 10.36 8.86 12.87
N GLY A 230 9.61 8.77 13.97
CA GLY A 230 8.19 8.42 13.93
C GLY A 230 7.31 9.51 13.35
N LEU A 231 7.60 10.78 13.66
CA LEU A 231 6.82 11.93 13.17
C LEU A 231 7.09 12.21 11.69
N VAL A 232 8.35 12.45 11.34
CA VAL A 232 8.77 12.86 9.98
C VAL A 232 8.87 11.66 9.04
N GLY A 233 9.23 10.49 9.59
CA GLY A 233 9.70 9.35 8.83
C GLY A 233 11.22 9.24 8.90
N GLY A 234 11.74 8.05 8.59
CA GLY A 234 13.18 7.77 8.63
C GLY A 234 13.52 6.52 9.43
N GLY A 235 14.63 6.58 10.18
CA GLY A 235 15.24 5.41 10.82
C GLY A 235 16.30 4.73 9.94
N ARG A 236 16.92 3.65 10.45
CA ARG A 236 17.97 2.91 9.71
C ARG A 236 17.47 2.36 8.38
N LYS A 237 16.18 2.03 8.31
CA LYS A 237 15.43 1.75 7.09
C LYS A 237 14.35 2.83 6.98
N PRO A 238 14.45 3.76 6.02
CA PRO A 238 13.47 4.83 5.89
C PRO A 238 12.07 4.27 5.74
N ARG A 239 11.15 4.69 6.62
CA ARG A 239 9.73 4.39 6.54
C ARG A 239 8.91 5.68 6.62
N PRO A 240 7.70 5.70 6.04
CA PRO A 240 6.76 6.81 6.23
C PRO A 240 6.50 7.07 7.71
N GLY A 241 6.58 8.34 8.12
CA GLY A 241 6.16 8.78 9.45
C GLY A 241 4.71 9.26 9.49
N GLU A 242 4.27 9.75 10.63
CA GLU A 242 2.92 10.31 10.85
C GLU A 242 2.57 11.44 9.87
N ILE A 243 3.54 12.27 9.50
CA ILE A 243 3.35 13.32 8.47
C ILE A 243 3.04 12.68 7.11
N SER A 244 3.74 11.62 6.73
CA SER A 244 3.47 10.90 5.47
C SER A 244 2.15 10.15 5.52
N LEU A 245 1.82 9.53 6.66
CA LEU A 245 0.56 8.79 6.84
C LEU A 245 -0.68 9.69 6.91
N SER A 246 -0.50 10.97 7.23
CA SER A 246 -1.57 11.99 7.17
C SER A 246 -1.67 12.68 5.81
N HIS A 247 -0.92 12.22 4.80
CA HIS A 247 -0.93 12.82 3.47
C HIS A 247 -2.36 12.97 2.93
N ARG A 248 -2.67 14.16 2.39
CA ARG A 248 -3.99 14.54 1.89
C ARG A 248 -5.12 14.45 2.92
N GLY A 249 -4.81 14.28 4.20
CA GLY A 249 -5.75 14.19 5.32
C GLY A 249 -5.46 15.21 6.41
N VAL A 250 -5.56 14.79 7.67
CA VAL A 250 -5.38 15.63 8.85
C VAL A 250 -4.29 15.05 9.75
N LEU A 251 -3.29 15.88 10.07
CA LEU A 251 -2.35 15.65 11.17
C LEU A 251 -2.76 16.53 12.34
N PHE A 252 -3.20 15.92 13.43
CA PHE A 252 -3.52 16.61 14.67
C PHE A 252 -2.37 16.50 15.66
N LEU A 253 -1.84 17.65 16.06
CA LEU A 253 -0.78 17.77 17.05
C LEU A 253 -1.37 18.40 18.31
N ASP A 254 -1.79 17.57 19.25
CA ASP A 254 -2.26 18.06 20.55
C ASP A 254 -1.08 18.59 21.36
N GLU A 255 -1.27 19.66 22.11
CA GLU A 255 -0.16 20.25 22.89
C GLU A 255 1.05 20.59 22.00
N LEU A 256 0.82 21.16 20.81
CA LEU A 256 1.85 21.48 19.79
C LEU A 256 3.19 22.01 20.34
N PRO A 257 3.24 22.92 21.33
CA PRO A 257 4.51 23.41 21.89
C PRO A 257 5.41 22.32 22.50
N GLU A 258 4.86 21.16 22.85
CA GLU A 258 5.61 20.03 23.43
C GLU A 258 6.32 19.17 22.37
N PHE A 259 6.04 19.37 21.08
CA PHE A 259 6.78 18.71 20.00
C PHE A 259 8.10 19.43 19.73
N GLY A 260 9.24 18.80 20.08
CA GLY A 260 10.60 19.35 19.89
C GLY A 260 11.70 18.31 19.97
#